data_AF-A0A960SS39-F1
#
_entry.id   AF-A0A960SS39-F1
#
_cell.length_a   1.000
_cell.length_b   1.000
_cell.length_c   1.000
_cell.angle_alpha   90.00
_cell.angle_beta   90.00
_cell.angle_gamma   90.00
#
_symmetry.space_group_name_H-M   'P 1'
#
loop_
_entity.id
_entity.type
_entity.pdbx_description
1 polymer ?
#
loop_
_entity_poly.entity_id
_entity_poly.type
_entity_poly.pdbx_seq_one_letter_code
_entity_poly.pdbx_strand_id
1 'polypeptide(L)'
;MNQTVLTIPERRLPRRRFLQTTSALGGAAVMGSLPLERAVHAAGSGTIRIGLIGCGGRGTAAAINAMNAGPDVTLVAMAELFRERLDESLAGLRAAKPSQTRVTPGRCFLGFDAHRDLFAGEVDAVIIAPTSHFIPAIFQTAVAAGKHVFCEKPHGIDIPGLKLSMAAANAAREKGLNVVSGLCWRYDPGVRATMQQVHEGRIGD
;
A
#
# COMPACT_ATOMS: atom_id res chain seq x y z
N MET A 1 6.21 73.77 26.83
CA MET A 1 6.59 72.35 26.77
C MET A 1 6.02 71.77 25.49
N ASN A 2 6.91 71.40 24.56
CA ASN A 2 6.61 70.69 23.31
C ASN A 2 5.75 69.46 23.58
N GLN A 3 4.78 69.17 22.70
CA GLN A 3 4.72 67.90 21.96
C GLN A 3 3.95 68.10 20.65
N THR A 4 4.69 68.24 19.55
CA THR A 4 4.17 68.07 18.19
C THR A 4 4.04 66.56 17.95
N VAL A 5 2.81 66.05 17.95
CA VAL A 5 2.53 64.67 17.53
C VAL A 5 2.60 64.62 16.01
N LEU A 6 3.62 63.93 15.48
CA LEU A 6 3.70 63.55 14.07
C LEU A 6 2.69 62.42 13.82
N THR A 7 1.61 62.72 13.11
CA THR A 7 0.70 61.70 12.58
C THR A 7 1.41 60.97 11.44
N ILE A 8 1.88 59.75 11.69
CA ILE A 8 2.36 58.86 10.62
C ILE A 8 1.12 58.36 9.85
N PRO A 9 1.03 58.55 8.52
CA PRO A 9 -0.05 57.93 7.77
C PRO A 9 0.18 56.41 7.75
N GLU A 10 -0.67 55.65 8.45
CA GLU A 10 -0.76 54.20 8.29
C GLU A 10 -1.21 53.89 6.86
N ARG A 11 -0.25 53.65 5.96
CA ARG A 11 -0.51 53.18 4.62
C ARG A 11 -0.88 51.69 4.67
N ARG A 12 -2.09 51.39 5.14
CA ARG A 12 -2.67 50.04 5.07
C ARG A 12 -2.96 49.71 3.61
N LEU A 13 -2.08 48.93 2.98
CA LEU A 13 -2.44 48.28 1.73
C LEU A 13 -3.55 47.26 2.05
N PRO A 14 -4.72 47.34 1.41
CA PRO A 14 -5.80 46.40 1.68
C PRO A 14 -5.34 44.99 1.31
N ARG A 15 -5.58 44.02 2.21
CA ARG A 15 -5.15 42.61 2.11
C ARG A 15 -5.43 41.97 0.74
N ARG A 16 -6.48 42.43 0.05
CA ARG A 16 -6.90 41.98 -1.28
C ARG A 16 -5.87 42.34 -2.38
N ARG A 17 -5.18 43.48 -2.25
CA ARG A 17 -4.14 43.92 -3.20
C ARG A 17 -2.81 43.21 -2.96
N PHE A 18 -2.50 42.83 -1.72
CA PHE A 18 -1.35 41.97 -1.40
C PHE A 18 -1.51 40.59 -2.05
N LEU A 19 -2.67 39.95 -1.88
CA LEU A 19 -2.98 38.67 -2.53
C LEU A 19 -2.96 38.74 -4.06
N GLN A 20 -3.40 39.86 -4.66
CA GLN A 20 -3.31 40.07 -6.11
C GLN A 20 -1.90 40.35 -6.62
N THR A 21 -1.02 40.92 -5.79
CA THR A 21 0.37 41.20 -6.20
C THR A 21 1.23 39.94 -6.10
N THR A 22 0.91 39.02 -5.18
CA THR A 22 1.62 37.73 -5.06
C THR A 22 1.24 36.74 -6.15
N SER A 23 0.03 36.81 -6.72
CA SER A 23 -0.38 35.93 -7.83
C SER A 23 0.16 36.34 -9.21
N ALA A 24 0.56 37.60 -9.39
CA ALA A 24 1.02 38.11 -10.69
C ALA A 24 2.55 37.97 -10.94
N LEU A 25 3.36 37.71 -9.91
CA LEU A 25 4.82 37.57 -10.05
C LEU A 25 5.36 36.15 -9.77
N GLY A 26 4.53 35.22 -9.29
CA GLY A 26 4.89 33.80 -9.14
C GLY A 26 4.34 32.87 -10.22
N GLY A 27 3.48 33.38 -11.12
CA GLY A 27 2.64 32.56 -12.01
C GLY A 27 3.24 32.17 -13.36
N ALA A 28 4.46 32.60 -13.72
CA ALA A 28 5.02 32.40 -15.07
C ALA A 28 6.38 31.69 -15.12
N ALA A 29 6.95 31.21 -14.00
CA ALA A 29 8.30 30.64 -13.99
C ALA A 29 8.47 29.30 -13.24
N VAL A 30 7.39 28.58 -12.91
CA VAL A 30 7.49 27.19 -12.38
C VAL A 30 6.54 26.22 -13.12
N MET A 31 6.18 26.51 -14.37
CA MET A 31 5.53 25.51 -15.24
C MET A 31 6.51 24.61 -15.99
N GLY A 32 7.83 24.84 -15.86
CA GLY A 32 8.88 24.10 -16.59
C GLY A 32 9.81 23.24 -15.73
N SER A 33 9.62 23.19 -14.41
CA SER A 33 10.57 22.50 -13.50
C SER A 33 9.89 21.68 -12.39
N LEU A 34 8.61 21.33 -12.56
CA LEU A 34 8.19 20.04 -12.04
C LEU A 34 8.80 19.03 -13.01
N PRO A 35 9.66 18.09 -12.57
CA PRO A 35 10.17 17.09 -13.48
C PRO A 35 8.92 16.40 -14.05
N LEU A 36 8.77 16.50 -15.38
CA LEU A 36 7.75 15.75 -16.10
C LEU A 36 7.84 14.25 -15.74
N GLU A 37 9.00 13.81 -15.24
CA GLU A 37 9.30 12.53 -14.60
C GLU A 37 8.52 12.21 -13.31
N ARG A 38 7.78 13.15 -12.68
CA ARG A 38 6.86 12.81 -11.57
C ARG A 38 5.39 12.83 -11.97
N ALA A 39 5.04 13.50 -13.07
CA ALA A 39 3.66 13.61 -13.54
C ALA A 39 3.34 12.73 -14.76
N VAL A 40 4.37 12.31 -15.51
CA VAL A 40 4.29 11.46 -16.71
C VAL A 40 4.97 10.11 -16.48
N HIS A 41 5.58 9.92 -15.31
CA HIS A 41 6.19 8.67 -14.86
C HIS A 41 5.66 8.22 -13.49
N ALA A 42 4.34 8.00 -13.43
CA ALA A 42 3.83 6.71 -12.96
C ALA A 42 4.33 5.59 -13.91
N ALA A 43 5.64 5.53 -14.13
CA ALA A 43 6.33 4.74 -15.13
C ALA A 43 6.57 3.35 -14.56
N GLY A 44 5.50 2.58 -14.54
CA GLY A 44 5.58 1.18 -14.89
C GLY A 44 4.62 0.98 -16.05
N SER A 45 5.10 1.03 -17.29
CA SER A 45 4.44 0.29 -18.38
C SER A 45 4.66 -1.23 -18.22
N GLY A 46 5.08 -1.65 -17.02
CA GLY A 46 5.53 -2.98 -16.69
C GLY A 46 4.53 -3.65 -15.79
N THR A 47 4.33 -4.93 -16.04
CA THR A 47 3.52 -5.82 -15.21
C THR A 47 3.94 -5.76 -13.74
N ILE A 48 2.98 -5.54 -12.83
CA ILE A 48 3.20 -5.70 -11.39
C ILE A 48 3.10 -7.20 -11.07
N ARG A 49 4.22 -7.81 -10.73
CA ARG A 49 4.30 -9.25 -10.42
C ARG A 49 4.01 -9.47 -8.95
N ILE A 50 2.90 -10.13 -8.65
CA ILE A 50 2.51 -10.47 -7.29
C ILE A 50 2.82 -11.94 -6.97
N GLY A 51 3.16 -12.20 -5.71
CA GLY A 51 3.30 -13.55 -5.16
C GLY A 51 2.31 -13.78 -4.02
N LEU A 52 1.75 -15.00 -3.93
CA LEU A 52 0.79 -15.38 -2.89
C LEU A 52 1.46 -16.32 -1.87
N ILE A 53 1.36 -16.00 -0.58
CA ILE A 53 1.80 -16.84 0.53
C ILE A 53 0.57 -17.18 1.38
N GLY A 54 0.25 -18.47 1.50
CA GLY A 54 -0.99 -18.94 2.11
C GLY A 54 -2.11 -19.03 1.08
N CYS A 55 -2.27 -20.21 0.50
CA CYS A 55 -3.18 -20.55 -0.59
C CYS A 55 -4.57 -20.99 -0.10
N GLY A 56 -4.98 -20.55 1.09
CA GLY A 56 -6.34 -20.78 1.59
C GLY A 56 -7.38 -19.92 0.86
N GLY A 57 -8.67 -20.08 1.22
CA GLY A 57 -9.76 -19.33 0.59
C GLY A 57 -9.59 -17.81 0.66
N ARG A 58 -9.14 -17.28 1.81
CA ARG A 58 -8.88 -15.84 1.97
C ARG A 58 -7.70 -15.36 1.12
N GLY A 59 -6.60 -16.10 1.08
CA GLY A 59 -5.43 -15.77 0.26
C GLY A 59 -5.78 -15.77 -1.23
N THR A 60 -6.50 -16.80 -1.69
CA THR A 60 -7.03 -16.91 -3.05
C THR A 60 -7.89 -15.70 -3.41
N ALA A 61 -8.85 -15.33 -2.56
CA ALA A 61 -9.70 -14.17 -2.79
C ALA A 61 -8.92 -12.84 -2.74
N ALA A 62 -7.88 -12.73 -1.90
CA ALA A 62 -7.01 -11.56 -1.86
C ALA A 62 -6.19 -11.40 -3.14
N ALA A 63 -5.67 -12.50 -3.71
CA ALA A 63 -5.00 -12.48 -5.00
C ALA A 63 -5.93 -12.08 -6.15
N ILE A 64 -7.18 -12.57 -6.15
CA ILE A 64 -8.21 -12.11 -7.12
C ILE A 64 -8.46 -10.60 -6.96
N ASN A 65 -8.62 -10.11 -5.72
CA ASN A 65 -8.83 -8.69 -5.45
C ASN A 65 -7.63 -7.84 -5.90
N ALA A 66 -6.41 -8.29 -5.69
CA ALA A 66 -5.21 -7.60 -6.18
C ALA A 66 -5.19 -7.54 -7.71
N MET A 67 -5.51 -8.64 -8.39
CA MET A 67 -5.64 -8.68 -9.85
C MET A 67 -6.81 -7.86 -10.40
N ASN A 68 -7.80 -7.48 -9.58
CA ASN A 68 -8.86 -6.54 -9.96
C ASN A 68 -8.38 -5.09 -10.03
N ALA A 69 -7.19 -4.76 -9.49
CA ALA A 69 -6.67 -3.40 -9.53
C ALA A 69 -6.31 -2.95 -10.96
N GLY A 70 -5.93 -3.89 -11.83
CA GLY A 70 -5.60 -3.61 -13.23
C GLY A 70 -5.15 -4.86 -14.00
N PRO A 71 -5.24 -4.85 -15.35
CA PRO A 71 -4.82 -5.97 -16.20
C PRO A 71 -3.30 -6.21 -16.18
N ASP A 72 -2.54 -5.23 -15.74
CA ASP A 72 -1.09 -5.22 -15.55
C ASP A 72 -0.65 -5.92 -14.26
N VAL A 73 -1.57 -6.28 -13.35
CA VAL A 73 -1.24 -7.05 -12.15
C VAL A 73 -1.30 -8.55 -12.46
N THR A 74 -0.19 -9.26 -12.27
CA THR A 74 -0.06 -10.68 -12.63
C THR A 74 0.46 -11.49 -11.44
N LEU A 75 -0.21 -12.60 -11.11
CA LEU A 75 0.27 -13.57 -10.14
C LEU A 75 1.32 -14.49 -10.78
N VAL A 76 2.53 -14.54 -10.22
CA VAL A 76 3.68 -15.25 -10.82
C VAL A 76 4.31 -16.31 -9.91
N ALA A 77 3.93 -16.38 -8.64
CA ALA A 77 4.45 -17.34 -7.68
C ALA A 77 3.47 -17.60 -6.54
N MET A 78 3.52 -18.81 -5.99
CA MET A 78 2.70 -19.24 -4.87
C MET A 78 3.56 -20.03 -3.87
N ALA A 79 3.33 -19.82 -2.57
CA ALA A 79 4.01 -20.52 -1.47
C ALA A 79 2.99 -21.01 -0.44
N GLU A 80 3.12 -22.27 -0.03
CA GLU A 80 2.15 -22.95 0.84
C GLU A 80 2.82 -24.12 1.59
N LEU A 81 2.23 -24.58 2.70
CA LEU A 81 2.67 -25.80 3.40
C LEU A 81 2.07 -27.06 2.78
N PHE A 82 0.81 -27.00 2.37
CA PHE A 82 0.02 -28.14 1.91
C PHE A 82 -0.19 -28.10 0.39
N ARG A 83 0.24 -29.15 -0.31
CA ARG A 83 0.14 -29.25 -1.77
C ARG A 83 -1.31 -29.12 -2.25
N GLU A 84 -2.24 -29.75 -1.56
CA GLU A 84 -3.66 -29.76 -1.92
C GLU A 84 -4.23 -28.34 -1.93
N ARG A 85 -3.89 -27.52 -0.93
CA ARG A 85 -4.30 -26.11 -0.85
C ARG A 85 -3.73 -25.27 -1.99
N LEU A 86 -2.47 -25.50 -2.33
CA LEU A 86 -1.82 -24.81 -3.43
C LEU A 86 -2.52 -25.15 -4.76
N ASP A 87 -2.75 -26.44 -5.02
CA ASP A 87 -3.32 -26.92 -6.27
C ASP A 87 -4.78 -26.47 -6.42
N GLU A 88 -5.59 -26.55 -5.36
CA GLU A 88 -6.96 -26.02 -5.31
C GLU A 88 -7.00 -24.52 -5.62
N SER A 89 -6.15 -23.74 -4.94
CA SER A 89 -6.07 -22.29 -5.13
C SER A 89 -5.65 -21.93 -6.55
N LEU A 90 -4.61 -22.59 -7.09
CA LEU A 90 -4.10 -22.32 -8.43
C LEU A 90 -5.14 -22.64 -9.50
N ALA A 91 -5.90 -23.73 -9.34
CA ALA A 91 -7.00 -24.06 -10.25
C ALA A 91 -8.08 -22.96 -10.22
N GLY A 92 -8.51 -22.53 -9.03
CA GLY A 92 -9.49 -21.45 -8.87
C GLY A 92 -9.02 -20.12 -9.44
N LEU A 93 -7.74 -19.76 -9.23
CA LEU A 93 -7.14 -18.55 -9.77
C LEU A 93 -7.06 -18.57 -11.30
N ARG A 94 -6.68 -19.70 -11.90
CA ARG A 94 -6.67 -19.85 -13.36
C ARG A 94 -8.08 -19.75 -13.95
N ALA A 95 -9.09 -20.29 -13.28
CA ALA A 95 -10.48 -20.15 -13.72
C ALA A 95 -10.99 -18.70 -13.63
N ALA A 96 -10.71 -18.01 -12.53
CA ALA A 96 -11.19 -16.64 -12.31
C ALA A 96 -10.39 -15.57 -13.08
N LYS A 97 -9.08 -15.79 -13.27
CA LYS A 97 -8.10 -14.81 -13.76
C LYS A 97 -7.10 -15.47 -14.74
N PRO A 98 -7.56 -16.03 -15.88
CA PRO A 98 -6.72 -16.84 -16.77
C PRO A 98 -5.54 -16.08 -17.39
N SER A 99 -5.73 -14.80 -17.77
CA SER A 99 -4.69 -13.99 -18.41
C SER A 99 -3.64 -13.43 -17.44
N GLN A 100 -4.00 -13.32 -16.15
CA GLN A 100 -3.20 -12.72 -15.08
C GLN A 100 -2.56 -13.77 -14.17
N THR A 101 -2.98 -15.05 -14.23
CA THR A 101 -2.40 -16.14 -13.44
C THR A 101 -1.28 -16.83 -14.22
N ARG A 102 -0.04 -16.35 -14.07
CA ARG A 102 1.16 -16.85 -14.78
C ARG A 102 2.10 -17.65 -13.86
N VAL A 103 1.52 -18.45 -12.98
CA VAL A 103 2.27 -19.35 -12.09
C VAL A 103 2.60 -20.64 -12.84
N THR A 104 3.89 -20.95 -12.97
CA THR A 104 4.40 -22.20 -13.54
C THR A 104 4.68 -23.22 -12.42
N PRO A 105 4.81 -24.53 -12.72
CA PRO A 105 5.11 -25.54 -11.69
C PRO A 105 6.37 -25.24 -10.86
N GLY A 106 7.42 -24.68 -11.47
CA GLY A 106 8.64 -24.27 -10.77
C GLY A 106 8.51 -22.98 -9.93
N ARG A 107 7.33 -22.36 -9.93
CA ARG A 107 6.98 -21.17 -9.13
C ARG A 107 5.93 -21.49 -8.06
N CYS A 108 5.72 -22.78 -7.80
CA CYS A 108 4.91 -23.31 -6.72
C CYS A 108 5.85 -23.89 -5.65
N PHE A 109 6.00 -23.18 -4.54
CA PHE A 109 6.93 -23.52 -3.47
C PHE A 109 6.18 -24.16 -2.30
N LEU A 110 6.76 -25.21 -1.72
CA LEU A 110 6.16 -25.95 -0.61
C LEU A 110 7.08 -26.02 0.62
N GLY A 111 6.49 -25.91 1.81
CA GLY A 111 7.19 -26.05 3.08
C GLY A 111 7.33 -24.75 3.85
N PHE A 112 7.90 -24.83 5.06
CA PHE A 112 7.98 -23.69 5.98
C PHE A 112 8.80 -22.52 5.42
N ASP A 113 9.82 -22.81 4.61
CA ASP A 113 10.68 -21.82 3.98
C ASP A 113 10.26 -21.42 2.56
N ALA A 114 9.15 -21.96 2.04
CA ALA A 114 8.67 -21.70 0.67
C ALA A 114 8.49 -20.20 0.35
N HIS A 115 8.16 -19.40 1.37
CA HIS A 115 8.04 -17.95 1.24
C HIS A 115 9.38 -17.28 0.85
N ARG A 116 10.52 -17.83 1.30
CA ARG A 116 11.85 -17.33 0.95
C ARG A 116 12.20 -17.61 -0.50
N ASP A 117 11.90 -18.82 -0.98
CA ASP A 117 12.09 -19.20 -2.38
C ASP A 117 11.26 -18.32 -3.32
N LEU A 118 10.02 -18.01 -2.90
CA LEU A 118 9.16 -17.05 -3.60
C LEU A 118 9.81 -15.66 -3.69
N PHE A 119 10.43 -15.17 -2.61
CA PHE A 119 11.07 -13.85 -2.59
C PHE A 119 12.34 -13.75 -3.43
N ALA A 120 13.09 -14.86 -3.55
CA ALA A 120 14.28 -14.95 -4.40
C ALA A 120 13.95 -14.82 -5.89
N GLY A 121 12.69 -15.04 -6.25
CA GLY A 121 12.18 -14.85 -7.58
C GLY A 121 11.85 -13.40 -7.95
N GLU A 122 11.53 -13.24 -9.23
CA GLU A 122 10.89 -12.05 -9.81
C GLU A 122 9.48 -11.81 -9.25
N VAL A 123 9.39 -11.15 -8.09
CA VAL A 123 8.15 -10.74 -7.42
C VAL A 123 8.35 -9.33 -6.88
N ASP A 124 7.41 -8.44 -7.17
CA ASP A 124 7.47 -7.02 -6.78
C ASP A 124 6.69 -6.77 -5.48
N ALA A 125 5.52 -7.41 -5.35
CA ALA A 125 4.67 -7.34 -4.17
C ALA A 125 4.19 -8.72 -3.72
N VAL A 126 3.97 -8.90 -2.42
CA VAL A 126 3.56 -10.18 -1.83
C VAL A 126 2.27 -10.03 -1.04
N ILE A 127 1.41 -11.03 -1.19
CA ILE A 127 0.17 -11.21 -0.42
C ILE A 127 0.46 -12.23 0.66
N ILE A 128 0.50 -11.79 1.91
CA ILE A 128 0.74 -12.62 3.08
C ILE A 128 -0.63 -12.95 3.68
N ALA A 129 -1.12 -14.17 3.45
CA ALA A 129 -2.37 -14.70 3.97
C ALA A 129 -2.29 -16.13 4.56
N PRO A 130 -1.19 -16.57 5.21
CA PRO A 130 -1.18 -17.83 5.96
C PRO A 130 -1.92 -17.67 7.30
N THR A 131 -1.91 -18.70 8.14
CA THR A 131 -2.41 -18.58 9.51
C THR A 131 -1.61 -17.52 10.29
N SER A 132 -2.30 -16.77 11.15
CA SER A 132 -1.77 -15.57 11.82
C SER A 132 -0.49 -15.77 12.63
N HIS A 133 -0.22 -17.01 13.05
CA HIS A 133 0.98 -17.38 13.79
C HIS A 133 2.26 -17.15 12.96
N PHE A 134 2.21 -17.38 11.65
CA PHE A 134 3.38 -17.26 10.78
C PHE A 134 3.57 -15.86 10.19
N ILE A 135 2.53 -15.01 10.26
CA ILE A 135 2.53 -13.68 9.64
C ILE A 135 3.69 -12.80 10.10
N PRO A 136 4.02 -12.66 11.40
CA PRO A 136 5.09 -11.76 11.83
C PRO A 136 6.46 -12.08 11.21
N ALA A 137 6.84 -13.36 11.22
CA ALA A 137 8.12 -13.81 10.68
C ALA A 137 8.19 -13.64 9.16
N ILE A 138 7.11 -14.02 8.44
CA ILE A 138 7.03 -13.89 6.99
C ILE A 138 7.01 -12.41 6.57
N PHE A 139 6.33 -11.55 7.33
CA PHE A 139 6.30 -10.12 7.06
C PHE A 139 7.68 -9.48 7.23
N GLN A 140 8.40 -9.84 8.30
CA GLN A 140 9.78 -9.39 8.50
C GLN A 140 10.70 -9.83 7.34
N THR A 141 10.60 -11.09 6.90
CA THR A 141 11.44 -11.59 5.80
C THR A 141 11.06 -10.98 4.44
N ALA A 142 9.78 -10.70 4.20
CA ALA A 142 9.33 -9.98 2.99
C ALA A 142 9.90 -8.56 2.92
N VAL A 143 9.86 -7.81 4.02
CA VAL A 143 10.43 -6.46 4.12
C VAL A 143 11.96 -6.52 4.02
N ALA A 144 12.60 -7.51 4.62
CA ALA A 144 14.04 -7.73 4.49
C ALA A 144 14.43 -7.92 3.01
N ALA A 145 13.65 -8.72 2.27
CA ALA A 145 13.81 -8.99 0.84
C ALA A 145 13.36 -7.85 -0.10
N GLY A 146 12.96 -6.69 0.45
CA GLY A 146 12.62 -5.52 -0.37
C GLY A 146 11.27 -5.60 -1.08
N LYS A 147 10.34 -6.45 -0.61
CA LYS A 147 9.04 -6.64 -1.25
C LYS A 147 8.01 -5.65 -0.73
N HIS A 148 7.15 -5.15 -1.62
CA HIS A 148 5.91 -4.50 -1.19
C HIS A 148 4.97 -5.54 -0.58
N VAL A 149 4.17 -5.14 0.41
CA VAL A 149 3.39 -6.10 1.20
C VAL A 149 1.92 -5.71 1.26
N PHE A 150 1.06 -6.66 0.89
CA PHE A 150 -0.29 -6.75 1.44
C PHE A 150 -0.30 -7.86 2.49
N CYS A 151 -0.75 -7.55 3.70
CA CYS A 151 -0.75 -8.51 4.81
C CYS A 151 -2.14 -8.65 5.39
N GLU A 152 -2.70 -9.86 5.37
CA GLU A 152 -3.94 -10.15 6.07
C GLU A 152 -3.82 -9.92 7.58
N LYS A 153 -4.97 -9.65 8.20
CA LYS A 153 -5.10 -9.47 9.66
C LYS A 153 -5.46 -10.81 10.33
N PRO A 154 -5.16 -10.98 11.63
CA PRO A 154 -4.34 -10.12 12.49
C PRO A 154 -2.83 -10.26 12.21
N HIS A 155 -2.06 -9.19 12.45
CA HIS A 155 -0.62 -9.13 12.14
C HIS A 155 0.27 -9.84 13.19
N GLY A 156 -0.27 -10.80 13.93
CA GLY A 156 0.34 -11.45 15.08
C GLY A 156 -0.73 -11.88 16.08
N ILE A 157 -0.39 -12.83 16.94
CA ILE A 157 -1.30 -13.41 17.95
C ILE A 157 -0.83 -13.20 19.39
N ASP A 158 0.37 -12.65 19.57
CA ASP A 158 1.00 -12.39 20.85
C ASP A 158 1.82 -11.09 20.79
N ILE A 159 2.24 -10.59 21.95
CA ILE A 159 3.01 -9.34 22.04
C ILE A 159 4.35 -9.43 21.31
N PRO A 160 5.15 -10.52 21.43
CA PRO A 160 6.39 -10.66 20.67
C PRO A 160 6.17 -10.61 19.15
N GLY A 161 5.18 -11.34 18.63
CA GLY A 161 4.84 -11.33 17.21
C GLY A 161 4.38 -9.96 16.72
N LEU A 162 3.57 -9.25 17.51
CA LEU A 162 3.18 -7.88 17.17
C LEU A 162 4.37 -6.92 17.15
N LYS A 163 5.32 -7.04 18.09
CA LYS A 163 6.55 -6.25 18.08
C LYS A 163 7.39 -6.51 16.82
N LEU A 164 7.48 -7.77 16.37
CA LEU A 164 8.13 -8.11 15.10
C LEU A 164 7.45 -7.43 13.91
N SER A 165 6.12 -7.50 13.82
CA SER A 165 5.36 -6.85 12.76
C SER A 165 5.48 -5.33 12.78
N MET A 166 5.51 -4.70 13.96
CA MET A 166 5.74 -3.27 14.11
C MET A 166 7.14 -2.86 13.64
N ALA A 167 8.16 -3.64 14.03
CA ALA A 167 9.53 -3.41 13.57
C ALA A 167 9.65 -3.57 12.04
N ALA A 168 9.02 -4.60 11.47
CA ALA A 168 8.97 -4.79 10.02
C ALA A 168 8.27 -3.63 9.30
N ALA A 169 7.16 -3.10 9.84
CA ALA A 169 6.47 -1.95 9.28
C ALA A 169 7.33 -0.67 9.31
N ASN A 170 8.10 -0.46 10.38
CA ASN A 170 9.05 0.67 10.46
C ASN A 170 10.18 0.52 9.43
N ALA A 171 10.80 -0.66 9.35
CA ALA A 171 11.83 -0.95 8.36
C ALA A 171 11.32 -0.81 6.91
N ALA A 172 10.07 -1.19 6.66
CA ALA A 172 9.44 -1.01 5.36
C ALA A 172 9.32 0.48 4.99
N ARG A 173 8.93 1.32 5.96
CA ARG A 173 8.86 2.77 5.78
C ARG A 173 10.22 3.37 5.46
N GLU A 174 11.27 2.98 6.19
CA GLU A 174 12.65 3.44 5.95
C GLU A 174 13.15 3.06 4.56
N LYS A 175 12.75 1.87 4.07
CA LYS A 175 13.07 1.39 2.72
C LYS A 175 12.19 1.97 1.60
N GLY A 176 11.18 2.78 1.93
CA GLY A 176 10.21 3.28 0.95
C GLY A 176 9.27 2.20 0.38
N LEU A 177 9.08 1.09 1.10
CA LEU A 177 8.19 0.01 0.70
C LEU A 177 6.75 0.30 1.15
N ASN A 178 5.81 0.13 0.21
CA ASN A 178 4.38 0.12 0.51
C ASN A 178 3.99 -1.13 1.33
N VAL A 179 3.27 -0.89 2.44
CA VAL A 179 2.65 -1.92 3.27
C VAL A 179 1.17 -1.60 3.44
N VAL A 180 0.31 -2.55 3.10
CA VAL A 180 -1.15 -2.45 3.26
C VAL A 180 -1.64 -3.58 4.16
N SER A 181 -2.41 -3.21 5.18
CA SER A 181 -3.11 -4.16 6.03
C SER A 181 -4.41 -4.60 5.36
N GLY A 182 -4.72 -5.90 5.44
CA GLY A 182 -5.97 -6.52 4.98
C GLY A 182 -7.21 -6.14 5.81
N LEU A 183 -7.14 -5.06 6.60
CA LEU A 183 -8.31 -4.49 7.28
C LEU A 183 -9.24 -3.80 6.27
N CYS A 184 -10.06 -4.61 5.60
CA CYS A 184 -10.96 -4.19 4.53
C CYS A 184 -11.95 -3.09 4.94
N TRP A 185 -12.32 -3.01 6.22
CA TRP A 185 -13.27 -2.04 6.76
C TRP A 185 -12.84 -0.57 6.55
N ARG A 186 -11.54 -0.29 6.37
CA ARG A 186 -11.07 1.07 6.03
C ARG A 186 -11.51 1.53 4.63
N TYR A 187 -11.84 0.58 3.75
CA TYR A 187 -12.22 0.83 2.37
C TYR A 187 -13.72 0.63 2.12
N ASP A 188 -14.44 0.06 3.10
CA ASP A 188 -15.88 -0.16 2.99
C ASP A 188 -16.64 1.17 2.92
N PRO A 189 -17.50 1.39 1.90
CA PRO A 189 -18.23 2.65 1.75
C PRO A 189 -19.16 2.98 2.93
N GLY A 190 -19.82 1.98 3.51
CA GLY A 190 -20.75 2.16 4.63
C GLY A 190 -20.03 2.52 5.93
N VAL A 191 -18.89 1.87 6.19
CA VAL A 191 -18.03 2.21 7.34
C VAL A 191 -17.46 3.61 7.19
N ARG A 192 -16.96 3.95 6.00
CA ARG A 192 -16.44 5.30 5.72
C ARG A 192 -17.50 6.38 5.89
N ALA A 193 -18.70 6.15 5.38
CA ALA A 193 -19.82 7.08 5.56
C ALA A 193 -20.21 7.21 7.03
N THR A 194 -20.25 6.10 7.77
CA THR A 194 -20.50 6.10 9.22
C THR A 194 -19.43 6.91 9.96
N MET A 195 -18.14 6.67 9.70
CA MET A 195 -17.05 7.41 10.35
C MET A 195 -17.06 8.89 10.00
N GLN A 196 -17.45 9.25 8.76
CA GLN A 196 -17.67 10.64 8.38
C GLN A 196 -18.73 11.30 9.26
N GLN A 197 -19.87 10.65 9.48
CA GLN A 197 -20.92 11.18 10.35
C GLN A 197 -20.46 11.35 11.81
N VAL A 198 -19.63 10.43 12.31
CA VAL A 198 -19.01 10.55 13.64
C VAL A 198 -18.12 11.79 13.70
N HIS A 199 -17.21 11.98 12.73
CA HIS A 199 -16.32 13.14 12.69
C HIS A 199 -17.07 14.47 12.49
N GLU A 200 -18.26 14.44 11.90
CA GLU A 200 -19.16 15.59 11.75
C GLU A 200 -19.98 15.88 13.03
N GLY A 201 -19.79 15.11 14.11
CA GLY A 201 -20.47 15.32 15.40
C GLY A 201 -21.95 14.92 15.39
N ARG A 202 -22.40 14.11 14.42
CA ARG A 202 -23.83 13.74 14.29
C ARG A 202 -24.36 12.89 15.43
N ILE A 203 -23.49 12.35 16.28
CA ILE A 203 -23.83 11.52 17.43
C ILE A 203 -23.35 12.10 18.77
N GLY A 204 -22.99 13.39 18.80
CA GLY A 204 -22.40 14.03 19.98
C GLY A 204 -20.87 13.98 20.00
N ASP A 205 -20.31 14.41 21.14
CA ASP A 205 -18.87 14.42 21.43
C ASP A 205 -18.36 13.04 21.90
#